data_AF-A0A1I7Z8F3-F1
#
_entry.id   AF-A0A1I7Z8F3-F1
#
_cell.length_a   1.000
_cell.length_b   1.000
_cell.length_c   1.000
_cell.angle_alpha   90.00
_cell.angle_beta   90.00
_cell.angle_gamma   90.00
#
_symmetry.space_group_name_H-M   'P 1'
#
loop_
_entity.id
_entity.type
_entity.pdbx_description
1 polymer ?
#
loop_
_entity_poly.entity_id
_entity_poly.type
_entity_poly.pdbx_seq_one_letter_code
_entity_poly.pdbx_strand_id
1 'polypeptide(L)'
;MDLSSVSSATSLDSTSSEPEPSTFAPCGPTLSHSLDLMRLVQNIRHGKATDEEKQRAQKLVAEHVKNLSQSELDVIRENAEKARRLMKEEAEGKRPLPEWIDIPHFDEKDMRKWVSDRKRDCMALFETARSQKSSNLFQHPVHERSAPDYRNFIRNPQDLTSIRKLISSKHLLCNKELKKRITLMYANAAMYNEVDDFYWTVANDSVKYLAVRIRPFD
;
A
#
# COMPACT_ATOMS: atom_id res chain seq x y z
N MET A 1 31.46 -35.44 71.62
CA MET A 1 30.27 -35.91 70.89
C MET A 1 30.16 -35.08 69.64
N ASP A 2 29.88 -35.77 68.55
CA ASP A 2 30.24 -35.46 67.17
C ASP A 2 29.25 -34.52 66.47
N LEU A 3 29.59 -34.17 65.23
CA LEU A 3 28.76 -33.73 64.10
C LEU A 3 28.76 -32.24 63.70
N SER A 4 29.71 -31.95 62.80
CA SER A 4 29.46 -31.42 61.44
C SER A 4 28.37 -30.36 61.23
N SER A 5 28.79 -29.17 60.76
CA SER A 5 28.43 -28.72 59.41
C SER A 5 29.25 -27.49 59.00
N VAL A 6 29.93 -27.63 57.87
CA VAL A 6 30.63 -26.60 57.12
C VAL A 6 29.73 -26.14 55.96
N SER A 7 29.88 -24.87 55.58
CA SER A 7 29.47 -24.28 54.30
C SER A 7 27.98 -24.19 53.99
N SER A 8 27.49 -22.96 53.88
CA SER A 8 27.22 -22.39 52.55
C SER A 8 26.96 -20.88 52.67
N ALA A 9 27.90 -20.11 52.14
CA ALA A 9 27.66 -18.74 51.73
C ALA A 9 26.87 -18.75 50.42
N THR A 10 25.81 -17.95 50.33
CA THR A 10 25.27 -17.35 49.10
C THR A 10 24.20 -16.36 49.51
N SER A 11 24.61 -15.14 49.87
CA SER A 11 23.71 -13.98 49.86
C SER A 11 23.46 -13.62 48.40
N LEU A 12 22.30 -14.02 47.89
CA LEU A 12 21.73 -13.48 46.67
C LEU A 12 21.07 -12.15 47.02
N ASP A 13 21.83 -11.06 46.91
CA ASP A 13 21.28 -9.73 46.69
C ASP A 13 21.53 -9.35 45.23
N SER A 14 20.45 -9.27 44.47
CA SER A 14 20.29 -8.49 43.24
C SER A 14 18.86 -8.71 42.80
N THR A 15 17.96 -7.90 43.35
CA THR A 15 16.65 -7.66 42.76
C THR A 15 16.88 -7.01 41.39
N SER A 16 17.11 -7.85 40.37
CA SER A 16 16.95 -7.47 38.97
C SER A 16 15.45 -7.27 38.76
N SER A 17 14.97 -6.07 39.08
CA SER A 17 13.68 -5.58 38.61
C SER A 17 13.70 -5.64 37.08
N GLU A 18 13.09 -6.68 36.53
CA GLU A 18 12.71 -6.75 35.13
C GLU A 18 11.98 -5.44 34.78
N PRO A 19 12.33 -4.76 33.68
CA PRO A 19 11.58 -3.59 33.27
C PRO A 19 10.17 -4.06 32.92
N GLU A 20 9.19 -3.58 33.69
CA GLU A 20 7.76 -3.65 33.40
C GLU A 20 7.51 -3.51 31.89
N PRO A 21 6.69 -4.39 31.28
CA PRO A 21 6.40 -4.31 29.86
C PRO A 21 5.75 -2.96 29.58
N SER A 22 6.57 -2.06 29.04
CA SER A 22 6.20 -0.75 28.53
C SER A 22 4.86 -0.84 27.84
N THR A 23 3.87 -0.17 28.43
CA THR A 23 2.55 0.12 27.88
C THR A 23 2.70 0.96 26.62
N PHE A 24 3.17 0.34 25.54
CA PHE A 24 2.94 0.83 24.20
C PHE A 24 1.48 0.53 23.90
N ALA A 25 0.63 1.55 24.06
CA ALA A 25 -0.68 1.56 23.44
C ALA A 25 -0.52 1.17 21.97
N PRO A 26 -1.37 0.27 21.41
CA PRO A 26 -1.29 -0.07 20.00
C PRO A 26 -1.69 1.16 19.20
N CYS A 27 -0.68 1.88 18.71
CA CYS A 27 -0.85 2.99 17.78
C CYS A 27 -1.20 2.39 16.42
N GLY A 28 -2.51 2.37 16.14
CA GLY A 28 -3.08 1.91 14.87
C GLY A 28 -3.55 0.46 14.90
N PRO A 29 -4.50 0.10 14.01
CA PRO A 29 -4.95 -1.28 13.87
C PRO A 29 -3.73 -2.16 13.56
N THR A 30 -3.54 -3.22 14.34
CA THR A 30 -2.47 -4.20 14.08
C THR A 30 -2.60 -4.74 12.66
N LEU A 31 -1.49 -5.15 12.04
CA LEU A 31 -1.50 -5.71 10.68
C LEU A 31 -2.56 -6.82 10.55
N SER A 32 -2.77 -7.61 11.61
CA SER A 32 -3.85 -8.61 11.75
C SER A 32 -5.24 -8.02 11.55
N HIS A 33 -5.60 -6.94 12.24
CA HIS A 33 -6.92 -6.30 12.09
C HIS A 33 -7.15 -5.75 10.68
N SER A 34 -6.10 -5.25 10.03
CA SER A 34 -6.18 -4.77 8.64
C SER A 34 -6.40 -5.94 7.67
N LEU A 35 -5.72 -7.08 7.89
CA LEU A 35 -5.92 -8.32 7.15
C LEU A 35 -7.32 -8.92 7.37
N ASP A 36 -7.84 -8.89 8.60
CA ASP A 36 -9.17 -9.40 8.94
C ASP A 36 -10.29 -8.57 8.32
N LEU A 37 -10.14 -7.24 8.28
CA LEU A 37 -11.06 -6.35 7.56
C LEU A 37 -11.02 -6.59 6.05
N MET A 38 -9.82 -6.77 5.47
CA MET A 38 -9.69 -7.13 4.05
C MET A 38 -10.36 -8.47 3.73
N ARG A 39 -10.21 -9.47 4.61
CA ARG A 39 -10.80 -10.81 4.46
C ARG A 39 -12.32 -10.78 4.58
N LEU A 40 -12.87 -10.01 5.51
CA LEU A 40 -14.32 -9.81 5.66
C LEU A 40 -14.93 -9.14 4.42
N VAL A 41 -14.26 -8.12 3.89
CA VAL A 41 -14.70 -7.41 2.66
C VAL A 41 -14.66 -8.34 1.44
N GLN A 42 -13.66 -9.22 1.35
CA GLN A 42 -13.57 -10.25 0.31
C GLN A 42 -14.70 -11.29 0.44
N ASN A 43 -14.96 -11.84 1.62
CA ASN A 43 -16.05 -12.80 1.85
C ASN A 43 -17.42 -12.23 1.44
N ILE A 44 -17.69 -10.97 1.78
CA ILE A 44 -18.92 -10.27 1.40
C ILE A 44 -19.09 -10.21 -0.13
N ARG A 45 -17.98 -10.04 -0.84
CA ARG A 45 -17.96 -9.84 -2.28
C ARG A 45 -18.08 -11.12 -3.09
N HIS A 46 -17.51 -12.23 -2.63
CA HIS A 46 -17.63 -13.51 -3.34
C HIS A 46 -18.96 -14.24 -3.07
N GLY A 47 -19.93 -13.55 -2.46
CA GLY A 47 -21.20 -14.14 -2.04
C GLY A 47 -21.05 -15.22 -0.95
N LYS A 48 -19.85 -15.30 -0.35
CA LYS A 48 -19.51 -16.27 0.69
C LYS A 48 -19.87 -15.77 2.09
N ALA A 49 -20.02 -14.46 2.28
CA ALA A 49 -20.48 -13.91 3.54
C ALA A 49 -22.01 -14.01 3.65
N THR A 50 -22.44 -14.47 4.81
CA THR A 50 -23.86 -14.54 5.15
C THR A 50 -24.46 -13.14 5.22
N ASP A 51 -25.78 -13.04 5.05
CA ASP A 51 -26.48 -11.76 5.24
C ASP A 51 -26.28 -11.21 6.66
N GLU A 52 -26.07 -12.09 7.64
CA GLU A 52 -25.71 -11.76 9.02
C GLU A 52 -24.33 -11.11 9.12
N GLU A 53 -23.32 -11.61 8.40
CA GLU A 53 -21.97 -11.03 8.37
C GLU A 53 -21.95 -9.68 7.66
N LYS A 54 -22.74 -9.52 6.59
CA LYS A 54 -22.93 -8.21 5.91
C LYS A 54 -23.59 -7.19 6.82
N GLN A 55 -24.67 -7.58 7.51
CA GLN A 55 -25.34 -6.72 8.49
C GLN A 55 -24.44 -6.40 9.67
N ARG A 56 -23.64 -7.37 10.14
CA ARG A 56 -22.67 -7.17 11.22
C ARG A 56 -21.55 -6.20 10.81
N ALA A 57 -21.01 -6.33 9.60
CA ALA A 57 -20.00 -5.42 9.07
C ALA A 57 -20.56 -3.99 8.95
N GLN A 58 -21.76 -3.84 8.40
CA GLN A 58 -22.43 -2.53 8.31
C GLN A 58 -22.71 -1.94 9.69
N LYS A 59 -23.16 -2.76 10.65
CA LYS A 59 -23.41 -2.33 12.03
C LYS A 59 -22.13 -1.90 12.73
N LEU A 60 -21.04 -2.65 12.59
CA LEU A 60 -19.73 -2.33 13.16
C LEU A 60 -19.16 -1.03 12.58
N VAL A 61 -19.28 -0.83 11.26
CA VAL A 61 -18.86 0.43 10.61
C VAL A 61 -19.69 1.59 11.12
N ALA A 62 -21.02 1.45 11.18
CA ALA A 62 -21.91 2.49 11.67
C ALA A 62 -21.70 2.81 13.16
N GLU A 63 -21.41 1.80 13.97
CA GLU A 63 -21.10 1.95 15.40
C GLU A 63 -19.74 2.61 15.61
N HIS A 64 -18.71 2.18 14.87
CA HIS A 64 -17.40 2.80 14.92
C HIS A 64 -17.48 4.28 14.53
N VAL A 65 -18.21 4.61 13.45
CA VAL A 65 -18.43 6.00 13.02
C VAL A 65 -19.15 6.84 14.08
N LYS A 66 -20.11 6.25 14.81
CA LYS A 66 -20.79 6.94 15.92
C LYS A 66 -19.88 7.21 17.12
N ASN A 67 -18.83 6.41 17.30
CA ASN A 67 -17.89 6.53 18.40
C ASN A 67 -16.65 7.39 18.06
N LEU A 68 -16.56 7.90 16.83
CA LEU A 68 -15.49 8.82 16.43
C LEU A 68 -15.71 10.21 17.04
N SER A 69 -14.64 10.82 17.51
CA SER A 69 -14.64 12.23 17.93
C SER A 69 -14.90 13.16 16.74
N GLN A 70 -15.40 14.37 17.02
CA GLN A 70 -15.66 15.38 15.99
C GLN A 70 -14.40 15.69 15.16
N SER A 71 -13.22 15.73 15.80
CA SER A 71 -11.93 15.92 15.13
C SER A 71 -11.57 14.78 14.17
N GLU A 72 -11.87 13.53 14.51
CA GLU A 72 -11.63 12.38 13.63
C GLU A 72 -12.58 12.40 12.42
N LEU A 73 -13.84 12.78 12.63
CA LEU A 73 -14.81 12.96 11.56
C LEU A 73 -14.41 14.08 10.59
N ASP A 74 -13.88 15.19 11.10
CA ASP A 74 -13.44 16.31 10.27
C ASP A 74 -12.19 15.94 9.44
N VAL A 75 -11.25 15.17 10.00
CA VAL A 75 -10.11 14.60 9.26
C VAL A 75 -10.60 13.65 8.14
N ILE A 76 -11.58 12.80 8.42
CA ILE A 76 -12.17 11.91 7.40
C ILE A 76 -12.83 12.73 6.28
N ARG A 77 -13.57 13.79 6.63
CA ARG A 77 -14.21 14.70 5.66
C ARG A 77 -13.17 15.40 4.79
N GLU A 78 -12.16 16.00 5.40
CA GLU A 78 -11.07 16.70 4.70
C GLU A 78 -10.32 15.74 3.76
N ASN A 79 -10.02 14.52 4.22
CA ASN A 79 -9.39 13.50 3.38
C ASN A 79 -10.28 13.10 2.19
N ALA A 80 -11.59 12.96 2.40
CA ALA A 80 -12.52 12.65 1.33
C ALA A 80 -12.59 13.78 0.29
N GLU A 81 -12.64 15.04 0.73
CA GLU A 81 -12.63 16.22 -0.14
C GLU A 81 -11.32 16.37 -0.90
N LYS A 82 -10.18 16.24 -0.21
CA LYS A 82 -8.85 16.22 -0.82
C LYS A 82 -8.74 15.13 -1.88
N ALA A 83 -9.27 13.94 -1.59
CA ALA A 83 -9.26 12.85 -2.55
C ALA A 83 -10.22 13.05 -3.73
N ARG A 84 -11.34 13.79 -3.55
CA ARG A 84 -12.21 14.24 -4.66
C ARG A 84 -11.52 15.29 -5.53
N ARG A 85 -10.83 16.25 -4.91
CA ARG A 85 -10.07 17.30 -5.60
C ARG A 85 -8.93 16.72 -6.43
N LEU A 86 -8.13 15.81 -5.86
CA LEU A 86 -7.05 15.13 -6.58
C LEU A 86 -7.57 14.32 -7.77
N MET A 87 -8.74 13.67 -7.65
CA MET A 87 -9.38 12.96 -8.76
C MET A 87 -9.80 13.90 -9.89
N LYS A 88 -10.37 15.05 -9.54
CA LYS A 88 -10.74 16.09 -10.51
C LYS A 88 -9.52 16.67 -11.21
N GLU A 89 -8.48 17.02 -10.46
CA GLU A 89 -7.22 17.53 -11.00
C GLU A 89 -6.50 16.48 -11.87
N GLU A 90 -6.54 15.18 -11.51
CA GLU A 90 -6.01 14.09 -12.33
C GLU A 90 -6.81 13.90 -13.63
N ALA A 91 -8.14 13.97 -13.57
CA ALA A 91 -9.01 13.95 -14.75
C ALA A 91 -8.77 15.15 -15.69
N GLU A 92 -8.44 16.31 -15.12
CA GLU A 92 -8.08 17.52 -15.86
C GLU A 92 -6.59 17.58 -16.26
N GLY A 93 -5.78 16.58 -15.90
CA GLY A 93 -4.34 16.54 -16.20
C GLY A 93 -3.49 17.59 -15.43
N LYS A 94 -4.06 18.22 -14.41
CA LYS A 94 -3.47 19.33 -13.64
C LYS A 94 -2.82 18.90 -12.32
N ARG A 95 -2.45 17.62 -12.17
CA ARG A 95 -1.77 17.17 -10.94
C ARG A 95 -0.53 18.05 -10.72
N PRO A 96 -0.43 18.83 -9.63
CA PRO A 96 0.78 19.57 -9.34
C PRO A 96 1.93 18.57 -9.21
N LEU A 97 3.09 18.94 -9.74
CA LEU A 97 4.30 18.13 -9.57
C LEU A 97 4.50 17.89 -8.06
N PRO A 98 4.85 16.67 -7.63
CA PRO A 98 5.08 16.39 -6.22
C PRO A 98 6.06 17.40 -5.62
N GLU A 99 5.75 17.88 -4.41
CA GLU A 99 6.47 18.96 -3.71
C GLU A 99 7.96 18.65 -3.45
N TRP A 100 8.37 17.38 -3.52
CA TRP A 100 9.76 16.94 -3.40
C TRP A 100 10.53 16.91 -4.73
N ILE A 101 9.91 17.27 -5.85
CA ILE A 101 10.64 17.57 -7.08
C ILE A 101 11.19 18.98 -6.91
N ASP A 102 12.40 19.08 -6.35
CA ASP A 102 13.26 20.24 -6.58
C ASP A 102 13.48 20.31 -8.08
N ILE A 103 12.70 21.14 -8.77
CA ILE A 103 12.96 21.51 -10.16
C ILE A 103 14.22 22.35 -10.09
N PRO A 104 15.39 21.83 -10.48
CA PRO A 104 16.60 22.59 -10.28
C PRO A 104 16.54 23.80 -11.21
N HIS A 105 17.06 24.94 -10.74
CA HIS A 105 17.17 26.16 -11.56
C HIS A 105 18.22 25.92 -12.66
N PHE A 106 17.79 25.29 -13.73
CA PHE A 106 18.57 24.96 -14.92
C PHE A 106 18.27 25.94 -16.04
N ASP A 107 19.22 26.10 -16.97
CA ASP A 107 18.90 26.67 -18.26
C ASP A 107 17.98 25.71 -19.07
N GLU A 108 17.42 26.20 -20.17
CA GLU A 108 16.45 25.45 -20.97
C GLU A 108 17.04 24.15 -21.57
N LYS A 109 18.34 24.13 -21.85
CA LYS A 109 19.05 22.98 -22.43
C LYS A 109 19.26 21.90 -21.36
N ASP A 110 19.67 22.30 -20.17
CA ASP A 110 19.87 21.44 -19.01
C ASP A 110 18.53 20.87 -18.53
N MET A 111 17.44 21.66 -18.58
CA MET A 111 16.08 21.16 -18.31
C MET A 111 15.65 20.07 -19.30
N ARG A 112 15.85 20.28 -20.61
CA ARG A 112 15.54 19.26 -21.64
C ARG A 112 16.33 17.97 -21.41
N LYS A 113 17.62 18.10 -21.07
CA LYS A 113 18.48 16.97 -20.76
C LYS A 113 17.99 16.24 -19.50
N TRP A 114 17.70 16.98 -18.43
CA TRP A 114 17.18 16.41 -17.17
C TRP A 114 15.88 15.63 -17.39
N VAL A 115 14.91 16.19 -18.10
CA VAL A 115 13.65 15.50 -18.43
C VAL A 115 13.91 14.22 -19.24
N SER A 116 14.85 14.26 -20.19
CA SER A 116 15.19 13.11 -21.03
C SER A 116 15.89 12.01 -20.21
N ASP A 117 16.77 12.38 -19.30
CA ASP A 117 17.48 11.47 -18.40
C ASP A 117 16.48 10.80 -17.45
N ARG A 118 15.61 11.58 -16.80
CA ARG A 118 14.55 11.06 -15.93
C ARG A 118 13.56 10.14 -16.64
N LYS A 119 13.16 10.48 -17.87
CA LYS A 119 12.31 9.63 -18.70
C LYS A 119 12.98 8.29 -18.99
N ARG A 120 14.29 8.31 -19.30
CA ARG A 120 15.10 7.12 -19.56
C ARG A 120 15.18 6.23 -18.31
N ASP A 121 15.48 6.82 -17.15
CA ASP A 121 15.56 6.13 -15.87
C ASP A 121 14.23 5.44 -15.53
N CYS A 122 13.12 6.17 -15.63
CA CYS A 122 11.78 5.64 -15.41
C CYS A 122 11.44 4.52 -16.40
N MET A 123 11.78 4.67 -17.68
CA MET A 123 11.49 3.63 -18.66
C MET A 123 12.31 2.36 -18.40
N ALA A 124 13.58 2.47 -18.00
CA ALA A 124 14.40 1.31 -17.62
C ALA A 124 13.81 0.54 -16.42
N LEU A 125 13.31 1.27 -15.41
CA LEU A 125 12.63 0.66 -14.27
C LEU A 125 11.29 0.02 -14.68
N PHE A 126 10.52 0.68 -15.54
CA PHE A 126 9.28 0.12 -16.10
C PHE A 126 9.54 -1.18 -16.87
N GLU A 127 10.58 -1.23 -17.71
CA GLU A 127 10.96 -2.43 -18.46
C GLU A 127 11.37 -3.58 -17.53
N THR A 128 12.01 -3.28 -16.40
CA THR A 128 12.29 -4.29 -15.36
C THR A 128 10.99 -4.92 -14.86
N ALA A 129 9.98 -4.11 -14.53
CA ALA A 129 8.67 -4.63 -14.12
C ALA A 129 7.96 -5.41 -15.23
N ARG A 130 8.03 -4.91 -16.48
CA ARG A 130 7.40 -5.55 -17.65
C ARG A 130 8.06 -6.89 -18.01
N SER A 131 9.34 -7.09 -17.68
CA SER A 131 10.07 -8.33 -17.96
C SER A 131 9.63 -9.53 -17.12
N GLN A 132 8.80 -9.32 -16.10
CA GLN A 132 8.26 -10.39 -15.29
C GLN A 132 7.39 -11.34 -16.12
N LYS A 133 7.51 -12.66 -15.90
CA LYS A 133 6.78 -13.70 -16.65
C LYS A 133 5.26 -13.50 -16.70
N SER A 134 4.68 -12.96 -15.63
CA SER A 134 3.24 -12.73 -15.47
C SER A 134 2.79 -11.31 -15.83
N SER A 135 3.68 -10.45 -16.36
CA SER A 135 3.37 -9.04 -16.63
C SER A 135 2.18 -8.85 -17.58
N ASN A 136 1.95 -9.80 -18.47
CA ASN A 136 0.83 -9.81 -19.43
C ASN A 136 -0.54 -9.69 -18.73
N LEU A 137 -0.68 -10.23 -17.52
CA LEU A 137 -1.94 -10.16 -16.75
C LEU A 137 -2.29 -8.74 -16.30
N PHE A 138 -1.29 -7.85 -16.24
CA PHE A 138 -1.43 -6.46 -15.80
C PHE A 138 -1.25 -5.48 -16.95
N GLN A 139 -1.23 -5.97 -18.19
CA GLN A 139 -0.88 -5.17 -19.35
C GLN A 139 -1.94 -4.11 -19.68
N HIS A 140 -3.21 -4.45 -19.53
CA HIS A 140 -4.34 -3.62 -19.94
C HIS A 140 -5.29 -3.33 -18.77
N PRO A 141 -6.07 -2.24 -18.85
CA PRO A 141 -7.10 -1.96 -17.85
C PRO A 141 -8.04 -3.15 -17.68
N VAL A 142 -8.41 -3.45 -16.44
CA VAL A 142 -9.37 -4.51 -16.13
C VAL A 142 -10.75 -4.13 -16.70
N HIS A 143 -11.34 -5.05 -17.45
CA HIS A 143 -12.69 -4.92 -18.01
C HIS A 143 -13.75 -5.50 -17.08
N GLU A 144 -14.92 -4.86 -17.07
CA GLU A 144 -16.08 -5.27 -16.24
C GLU A 144 -16.46 -6.75 -16.41
N ARG A 145 -16.38 -7.26 -17.65
CA ARG A 145 -16.68 -8.67 -17.96
C ARG A 145 -15.72 -9.65 -17.28
N SER A 146 -14.47 -9.26 -17.07
CA SER A 146 -13.44 -10.09 -16.45
C SER A 146 -13.46 -9.98 -14.93
N ALA A 147 -14.00 -8.87 -14.41
CA ALA A 147 -14.00 -8.53 -13.00
C ALA A 147 -15.23 -7.65 -12.69
N PRO A 148 -16.36 -8.27 -12.33
CA PRO A 148 -17.58 -7.55 -11.98
C PRO A 148 -17.36 -6.61 -10.78
N ASP A 149 -17.88 -5.39 -10.87
CA ASP A 149 -17.79 -4.34 -9.85
C ASP A 149 -16.37 -3.85 -9.54
N TYR A 150 -15.38 -4.19 -10.38
CA TYR A 150 -13.98 -3.80 -10.17
C TYR A 150 -13.82 -2.29 -9.99
N ARG A 151 -14.50 -1.49 -10.81
CA ARG A 151 -14.42 -0.02 -10.75
C ARG A 151 -15.15 0.59 -9.55
N ASN A 152 -16.10 -0.14 -8.96
CA ASN A 152 -16.82 0.30 -7.77
C ASN A 152 -15.97 0.11 -6.51
N PHE A 153 -15.10 -0.91 -6.53
CA PHE A 153 -14.27 -1.28 -5.38
C PHE A 153 -12.84 -0.71 -5.46
N ILE A 154 -12.25 -0.71 -6.65
CA ILE A 154 -10.90 -0.22 -6.89
C ILE A 154 -10.96 1.24 -7.32
N ARG A 155 -10.65 2.12 -6.36
CA ARG A 155 -10.69 3.57 -6.55
C ARG A 155 -9.70 4.07 -7.61
N ASN A 156 -8.49 3.49 -7.63
CA ASN A 156 -7.41 3.92 -8.52
C ASN A 156 -6.91 2.75 -9.39
N PRO A 157 -7.68 2.31 -10.41
CA PRO A 157 -7.21 1.28 -11.33
C PRO A 157 -5.88 1.68 -11.98
N GLN A 158 -4.95 0.74 -12.10
CA GLN A 158 -3.68 0.93 -12.79
C GLN A 158 -3.41 -0.27 -13.70
N ASP A 159 -2.65 -0.04 -14.77
CA ASP A 159 -2.18 -1.06 -15.71
C ASP A 159 -0.87 -0.60 -16.38
N LEU A 160 -0.10 -1.54 -16.92
CA LEU A 160 1.21 -1.24 -17.51
C LEU A 160 1.11 -0.35 -18.75
N THR A 161 0.04 -0.45 -19.55
CA THR A 161 -0.14 0.41 -20.73
C THR A 161 -0.36 1.87 -20.33
N SER A 162 -1.21 2.11 -19.33
CA SER A 162 -1.46 3.44 -18.78
C SER A 162 -0.22 4.04 -18.12
N ILE A 163 0.52 3.24 -17.33
CA ILE A 163 1.78 3.68 -16.70
C ILE A 163 2.82 4.05 -17.78
N ARG A 164 2.99 3.23 -18.82
CA ARG A 164 3.91 3.52 -19.93
C ARG A 164 3.55 4.82 -20.65
N LYS A 165 2.25 5.09 -20.83
CA LYS A 165 1.75 6.33 -21.44
C LYS A 165 2.17 7.55 -20.62
N LEU A 166 2.03 7.50 -19.30
CA LEU A 166 2.42 8.58 -18.39
C LEU A 166 3.94 8.89 -18.44
N ILE A 167 4.79 7.87 -18.54
CA ILE A 167 6.24 8.06 -18.74
C ILE A 167 6.51 8.70 -20.10
N SER A 168 5.85 8.17 -21.14
CA SER A 168 6.05 8.62 -22.53
C SER A 168 5.68 10.10 -22.71
N SER A 169 4.60 10.54 -22.07
CA SER A 169 4.08 11.90 -22.06
C SER A 169 4.76 12.83 -21.04
N LYS A 170 5.84 12.36 -20.37
CA LYS A 170 6.60 13.15 -19.38
C LYS A 170 5.81 13.56 -18.12
N HIS A 171 4.71 12.86 -17.82
CA HIS A 171 3.92 13.07 -16.59
C HIS A 171 4.38 12.18 -15.42
N LEU A 172 5.24 11.20 -15.69
CA LEU A 172 5.85 10.31 -14.71
C LEU A 172 7.35 10.23 -14.94
N LEU A 173 8.10 11.08 -14.24
CA LEU A 173 9.56 11.27 -14.38
C LEU A 173 10.34 10.96 -13.10
N CYS A 174 9.71 10.32 -12.13
CA CYS A 174 10.39 9.88 -10.92
C CYS A 174 10.18 8.41 -10.64
N ASN A 175 11.29 7.74 -10.34
CA ASN A 175 11.34 6.34 -9.93
C ASN A 175 10.44 6.07 -8.71
N LYS A 176 10.43 6.93 -7.69
CA LYS A 176 9.58 6.75 -6.49
C LYS A 176 8.10 6.73 -6.84
N GLU A 177 7.64 7.64 -7.69
CA GLU A 177 6.23 7.69 -8.10
C GLU A 177 5.89 6.53 -9.06
N LEU A 178 6.82 6.14 -9.93
CA LEU A 178 6.66 4.97 -10.79
C LEU A 178 6.54 3.68 -9.97
N LYS A 179 7.42 3.48 -8.99
CA LYS A 179 7.36 2.36 -8.04
C LYS A 179 6.00 2.32 -7.34
N LYS A 180 5.52 3.46 -6.81
CA LYS A 180 4.20 3.54 -6.18
C LYS A 180 3.07 3.11 -7.12
N ARG A 181 3.07 3.57 -8.37
CA ARG A 181 2.02 3.21 -9.35
C ARG A 181 2.06 1.72 -9.72
N ILE A 182 3.25 1.14 -9.91
CA ILE A 182 3.38 -0.30 -10.20
C ILE A 182 2.99 -1.14 -8.97
N THR A 183 3.41 -0.75 -7.77
CA THR A 183 2.98 -1.42 -6.53
C THR A 183 1.48 -1.32 -6.34
N LEU A 184 0.86 -0.17 -6.63
CA LEU A 184 -0.59 0.01 -6.56
C LEU A 184 -1.33 -0.91 -7.54
N MET A 185 -0.81 -1.12 -8.75
CA MET A 185 -1.37 -2.06 -9.72
C MET A 185 -1.46 -3.48 -9.15
N TYR A 186 -0.38 -3.97 -8.51
CA TYR A 186 -0.39 -5.27 -7.86
C TYR A 186 -1.23 -5.30 -6.58
N ALA A 187 -1.18 -4.24 -5.77
CA ALA A 187 -2.00 -4.14 -4.56
C ALA A 187 -3.50 -4.14 -4.90
N ASN A 188 -3.92 -3.46 -5.96
CA ASN A 188 -5.30 -3.50 -6.45
C ASN A 188 -5.71 -4.93 -6.84
N ALA A 189 -4.82 -5.68 -7.50
CA ALA A 189 -5.09 -7.07 -7.84
C ALA A 189 -5.18 -7.96 -6.60
N ALA A 190 -4.28 -7.82 -5.62
CA ALA A 190 -4.36 -8.57 -4.37
C ALA A 190 -5.57 -8.17 -3.51
N MET A 191 -5.97 -6.90 -3.54
CA MET A 191 -7.14 -6.42 -2.80
C MET A 191 -8.45 -6.88 -3.46
N TYR A 192 -8.49 -6.90 -4.79
CA TYR A 192 -9.65 -7.36 -5.53
C TYR A 192 -9.77 -8.89 -5.53
N ASN A 193 -8.69 -9.64 -5.69
CA ASN A 193 -8.79 -11.10 -5.82
C ASN A 193 -8.85 -11.81 -4.46
N GLU A 194 -9.35 -13.05 -4.42
CA GLU A 194 -9.40 -13.83 -3.18
C GLU A 194 -7.98 -14.16 -2.72
N VAL A 195 -7.76 -14.13 -1.40
CA VAL A 195 -6.49 -14.59 -0.83
C VAL A 195 -6.21 -16.02 -1.29
N ASP A 196 -4.95 -16.27 -1.66
CA ASP A 196 -4.44 -17.53 -2.19
C ASP A 196 -5.01 -17.97 -3.56
N ASP A 197 -5.83 -17.13 -4.23
CA ASP A 197 -6.18 -17.39 -5.62
C ASP A 197 -5.01 -17.13 -6.59
N PHE A 198 -5.18 -17.55 -7.85
CA PHE A 198 -4.14 -17.40 -8.86
C PHE A 198 -3.68 -15.95 -9.05
N TYR A 199 -4.61 -14.99 -9.14
CA TYR A 199 -4.29 -13.60 -9.41
C TYR A 199 -3.70 -12.90 -8.19
N TRP A 200 -4.18 -13.24 -6.99
CA TRP A 200 -3.64 -12.78 -5.72
C TRP A 200 -2.21 -13.28 -5.52
N THR A 201 -1.96 -14.57 -5.76
CA THR A 201 -0.63 -15.17 -5.62
C THR A 201 0.35 -14.52 -6.58
N VAL A 202 -0.04 -14.40 -7.85
CA VAL A 202 0.78 -13.74 -8.87
C VAL A 202 1.05 -12.27 -8.49
N ALA A 203 0.05 -11.52 -8.01
CA ALA A 203 0.24 -10.13 -7.61
C ALA A 203 1.27 -9.99 -6.47
N ASN A 204 1.15 -10.82 -5.43
CA ASN A 204 2.09 -10.79 -4.30
C ASN A 204 3.51 -11.20 -4.70
N ASP A 205 3.65 -12.22 -5.55
CA ASP A 205 4.96 -12.63 -6.07
C ASP A 205 5.57 -11.54 -6.98
N SER A 206 4.74 -10.79 -7.69
CA SER A 206 5.17 -9.63 -8.47
C SER A 206 5.72 -8.51 -7.59
N VAL A 207 5.07 -8.23 -6.45
CA VAL A 207 5.58 -7.24 -5.47
C VAL A 207 6.93 -7.68 -4.91
N LYS A 208 7.08 -8.95 -4.53
CA LYS A 208 8.36 -9.52 -4.07
C LYS A 208 9.44 -9.44 -5.15
N TYR A 209 9.09 -9.78 -6.39
CA TYR A 209 9.98 -9.70 -7.55
C TYR A 209 10.54 -8.28 -7.72
N LEU A 210 9.68 -7.27 -7.63
CA LEU A 210 10.10 -5.87 -7.73
C LEU A 210 10.95 -5.43 -6.55
N ALA A 211 10.61 -5.82 -5.32
CA ALA A 211 11.37 -5.45 -4.13
C ALA A 211 12.83 -5.92 -4.18
N VAL A 212 13.09 -7.07 -4.83
CA VAL A 212 14.45 -7.61 -5.01
C VAL A 212 15.20 -6.94 -6.16
N ARG A 213 14.51 -6.59 -7.26
CA ARG A 213 15.14 -6.13 -8.50
C ARG A 213 15.22 -4.62 -8.65
N ILE A 214 14.41 -3.88 -7.91
CA ILE A 214 14.38 -2.42 -7.92
C ILE A 214 15.04 -1.92 -6.64
N ARG A 215 16.18 -1.24 -6.76
CA ARG A 215 16.93 -0.79 -5.59
C ARG A 215 16.11 0.22 -4.75
N PRO A 216 16.23 0.17 -3.41
CA PRO A 216 15.45 1.05 -2.52
C PRO A 216 15.75 2.55 -2.68
N PHE A 217 16.90 2.91 -3.26
CA PHE A 217 17.43 4.28 -3.25
C PHE A 217 17.67 4.93 -4.64
N ASP A 218 17.09 4.37 -5.71
CA ASP A 218 17.03 5.05 -7.04
C ASP A 218 15.78 5.94 -7.18
#